data_AF-A0A963EHW9-F1
#
_entry.id   AF-A0A963EHW9-F1
#
_cell.length_a   1.000
_cell.length_b   1.000
_cell.length_c   1.000
_cell.angle_alpha   90.00
_cell.angle_beta   90.00
_cell.angle_gamma   90.00
#
_symmetry.space_group_name_H-M   'P 1'
#
loop_
_entity.id
_entity.type
_entity.pdbx_description
1 polymer ?
#
loop_
_entity_poly.entity_id
_entity_poly.type
_entity_poly.pdbx_seq_one_letter_code
_entity_poly.pdbx_strand_id
1 'polypeptide(L)' 'MRDETVDEPVISLAGLIPDTYHVRMLAYEQDGYSSGFGPSRKVEVQPWPYWPLLPLLALLALI' A
#
# COMPACT_ATOMS: atom_id res chain seq x y z
N MET A 1 3.48 5.71 -33.74
CA MET A 1 3.30 6.33 -32.42
C MET A 1 3.16 5.19 -31.42
N ARG A 2 4.17 4.95 -30.58
CA ARG A 2 4.06 4.00 -29.47
C ARG A 2 3.43 4.76 -28.30
N ASP A 3 2.26 4.33 -27.90
CA ASP A 3 1.64 4.70 -26.63
C ASP A 3 2.42 3.93 -25.56
N GLU A 4 3.55 4.48 -25.14
CA GLU A 4 4.32 3.99 -24.00
C GLU A 4 3.57 4.50 -22.76
N THR A 5 2.55 3.75 -22.34
CA THR A 5 2.01 3.87 -20.99
C THR A 5 3.15 3.53 -20.06
N VAL A 6 3.85 4.55 -19.58
CA VAL A 6 4.89 4.44 -18.57
C VAL A 6 4.27 3.65 -17.42
N ASP A 7 4.70 2.41 -17.23
CA ASP A 7 4.30 1.56 -16.12
C ASP A 7 4.74 2.26 -14.83
N GLU A 8 3.85 3.04 -14.22
CA GLU A 8 4.13 3.63 -12.92
C GLU A 8 4.38 2.48 -11.93
N PRO A 9 5.46 2.51 -11.13
CA PRO A 9 5.75 1.45 -10.20
C PRO A 9 4.64 1.34 -9.15
N VAL A 10 3.83 0.28 -9.23
CA VAL A 10 2.77 -0.01 -8.26
C VAL A 10 3.40 -0.64 -7.02
N ILE A 11 3.37 0.10 -5.91
CA ILE A 11 3.82 -0.41 -4.60
C ILE A 11 2.61 -0.98 -3.87
N SER A 12 2.62 -2.29 -3.61
CA SER A 12 1.60 -2.91 -2.75
C SER A 12 1.88 -2.62 -1.29
N LEU A 13 0.84 -2.21 -0.56
CA LEU A 13 0.85 -1.97 0.89
C LEU A 13 0.23 -3.13 1.68
N ALA A 14 -0.03 -4.26 1.02
CA ALA A 14 -0.63 -5.43 1.64
C ALA A 14 0.29 -6.01 2.74
N GLY A 15 -0.29 -6.34 3.90
CA GLY A 15 0.43 -6.92 5.04
C GLY A 15 1.04 -5.89 6.01
N LEU A 16 0.94 -4.58 5.72
CA LEU A 16 1.23 -3.56 6.71
C LEU A 16 0.18 -3.56 7.82
N ILE A 17 0.62 -3.27 9.04
CA ILE A 17 -0.27 -3.06 10.17
C ILE A 17 -1.12 -1.81 9.88
N PRO A 18 -2.40 -1.80 10.26
CA PRO A 18 -3.23 -0.60 10.10
C PRO A 18 -2.66 0.59 10.85
N ASP A 19 -2.12 1.56 10.10
CA ASP A 19 -1.54 2.80 10.61
C ASP A 19 -1.35 3.83 9.48
N THR A 20 -0.88 5.03 9.84
CA THR A 20 -0.47 6.08 8.93
C THR A 20 1.00 5.93 8.55
N TYR A 21 1.27 5.79 7.25
CA TYR A 21 2.62 5.72 6.70
C TYR A 21 2.97 6.94 5.84
N HIS A 22 4.24 7.31 5.84
CA HIS A 22 4.80 8.32 4.94
C HIS A 22 5.74 7.63 3.94
N VAL A 23 5.33 7.57 2.68
CA VAL A 23 6.10 6.93 1.61
C VAL A 23 6.87 8.00 0.83
N ARG A 24 8.16 7.75 0.58
CA ARG A 24 9.02 8.57 -0.29
C ARG A 24 9.67 7.65 -1.31
N MET A 25 9.74 8.10 -2.56
CA MET A 25 10.43 7.38 -3.62
C MET A 25 11.81 7.97 -3.82
N LEU A 26 12.80 7.10 -4.05
CA LEU A 26 14.15 7.47 -4.42
C LEU A 26 14.39 6.92 -5.82
N ALA A 27 14.58 7.82 -6.78
CA ALA A 27 14.99 7.43 -8.13
C ALA A 27 16.51 7.23 -8.11
N TYR A 28 16.95 6.02 -8.43
CA TYR A 28 18.34 5.74 -8.71
C TYR A 28 18.54 5.87 -10.21
N GLU A 29 19.44 6.75 -10.62
CA GLU A 29 19.91 6.78 -11.99
C GLU A 29 20.82 5.57 -12.23
N GLN A 30 20.87 5.10 -13.48
CA GLN A 30 21.62 3.91 -13.88
C GLN A 30 23.14 4.02 -13.56
N ASP A 31 23.60 5.26 -13.34
CA ASP A 31 24.97 5.66 -13.05
C ASP A 31 25.29 5.58 -11.55
N GLY A 32 24.33 5.17 -10.71
CA GLY A 32 24.46 5.06 -9.26
C GLY A 32 24.29 6.38 -8.50
N TYR A 33 24.07 7.49 -9.21
CA TYR A 33 23.69 8.75 -8.58
C TYR A 33 22.20 8.73 -8.21
N SER A 34 21.91 9.17 -6.98
CA SER A 34 20.53 9.39 -6.53
C SER A 34 20.21 10.87 -6.60
N SER A 35 19.11 11.24 -7.27
CA SER A 35 18.63 12.64 -7.35
C SER A 35 18.00 13.15 -6.05
N GLY A 36 18.04 12.35 -4.98
CA GLY A 36 17.44 12.65 -3.67
C GLY A 36 16.03 12.08 -3.53
N PHE A 37 15.50 12.11 -2.30
CA PHE A 37 14.14 11.65 -2.05
C PHE A 37 13.13 12.60 -2.71
N GLY A 38 12.21 12.03 -3.48
CA GLY A 38 11.04 12.73 -4.00
C GLY A 38 10.05 13.15 -2.89
N PRO A 39 8.95 13.82 -3.26
CA PRO A 39 7.96 14.30 -2.30
C PRO A 39 7.35 13.15 -1.49
N SER A 40 7.13 13.38 -0.20
CA SER A 40 6.47 12.40 0.66
C SER A 40 4.97 12.37 0.43
N ARG A 41 4.41 11.16 0.29
CA ARG A 41 2.96 10.92 0.26
C ARG A 41 2.52 10.25 1.56
N LYS A 42 1.48 10.78 2.18
CA LYS A 42 0.83 10.17 3.34
C LYS A 42 -0.13 9.10 2.83
N VAL A 43 -0.04 7.89 3.37
CA VAL A 43 -0.94 6.78 3.05
C VAL A 43 -1.49 6.19 4.34
N GLU A 44 -2.79 5.98 4.38
CA GLU A 44 -3.50 5.41 5.52
C GLU A 44 -3.85 3.95 5.22
N VAL A 45 -3.32 3.03 6.02
CA VAL A 45 -3.64 1.61 5.91
C VAL A 45 -4.81 1.32 6.84
N GLN A 46 -5.96 1.01 6.26
CA GLN A 46 -7.15 0.74 7.06
C GLN A 46 -7.12 -0.67 7.67
N PRO A 47 -7.69 -0.85 8.88
CA PRO A 47 -7.88 -2.17 9.44
C PRO A 47 -8.83 -2.98 8.58
N TRP A 48 -8.59 -4.29 8.52
CA TRP A 48 -9.54 -5.22 7.94
C TRP A 48 -10.88 -5.04 8.66
N PRO A 49 -11.97 -4.80 7.92
CA PRO A 49 -13.22 -4.46 8.55
C PRO A 49 -13.76 -5.73 9.25
N TYR A 50 -14.08 -5.64 10.54
CA TYR A 50 -14.48 -6.78 11.37
C TYR A 50 -15.90 -7.30 11.08
N TRP A 51 -16.63 -6.69 10.16
CA TRP A 51 -18.00 -7.08 9.80
C TRP A 51 -18.18 -8.55 9.35
N PRO A 52 -17.23 -9.23 8.66
CA PRO A 52 -17.44 -10.60 8.22
C PRO A 52 -17.25 -11.60 9.38
N LEU A 53 -16.73 -11.17 10.53
CA LEU A 53 -16.62 -12.01 11.73
C LEU A 53 -17.96 -12.15 12.48
N LEU A 54 -18.87 -11.18 12.33
CA LEU A 54 -20.19 -11.22 12.97
C LEU A 54 -21.02 -12.47 12.62
N PRO A 55 -21.19 -12.89 11.34
CA PRO A 55 -21.94 -14.10 11.02
C PRO A 55 -21.25 -15.37 11.54
N LEU A 56 -19.91 -15.40 11.58
CA LEU A 56 -19.18 -16.54 12.14
C LEU A 56 -19.40 -16.68 13.66
N LEU A 57 -19.37 -15.57 14.39
CA LEU A 57 -19.68 -15.53 15.82
C LEU A 57 -21.14 -15.94 16.10
N ALA A 58 -22.08 -15.49 15.28
CA ALA A 58 -23.49 -15.87 15.42
C ALA A 58 -23.72 -17.37 15.22
N LEU A 59 -22.97 -17.99 14.29
CA LEU A 59 -23.07 -19.43 14.01
C LEU A 59 -22.45 -20.27 15.14
N LEU A 60 -21.35 -19.81 15.75
CA LEU A 60 -20.76 -20.44 16.93
C LEU A 60 -21.68 -20.37 18.16
N ALA A 61 -22.46 -19.29 18.31
CA ALA A 61 -23.40 -19.14 19.43
C ALA A 61 -24.64 -20.07 19.33
N LEU A 62 -24.85 -20.73 18.20
CA LEU A 62 -25.98 -21.64 17.95
C LEU A 62 -25.68 -23.12 18.23
N ILE A 63 -24.42 -23.48 18.55
CA ILE A 63 -23.97 -24.84 18.87
C ILE A 63 -23.90 -25.00 20.39
#